data_AF-A0A136WGF5-F1
#
_entry.id   AF-A0A136WGF5-F1
#
_cell.length_a   1.000
_cell.length_b   1.000
_cell.length_c   1.000
_cell.angle_alpha   90.00
_cell.angle_beta   90.00
_cell.angle_gamma   90.00
#
_symmetry.space_group_name_H-M   'P 1'
#
loop_
_entity.id
_entity.type
_entity.pdbx_description
1 polymer ?
#
loop_
_entity_poly.entity_id
_entity_poly.type
_entity_poly.pdbx_seq_one_letter_code
_entity_poly.pdbx_strand_id
1 'polypeptide(L)'
;MDPNYVTIEKDFFMQTLKEKKSSIRKLGRNEKIINSERTIRRSLNAGEMSRDLLNSIAKELDVYPAFLSGEIYLSICSKKDDLLRHAALSSLKINNYPYFMKENDEYQINYFLKNVLMLYDISLAQYEHFPFERKIEFLRTLDTAIVPVIDHFFIQDAYGNAGLPNLQLNSIHIDQYEEEHYMNIWLQQRKEEFISHPPRWWTSKDIEKMSLSEIQALDMELQTGDFVHDDYDPFADKY
;
A
#
# COMPACT_ATOMS: atom_id res chain seq x y z
N MET A 1 -0.05 -18.36 11.73
CA MET A 1 -1.29 -17.85 12.34
C MET A 1 -0.91 -16.58 13.07
N ASP A 2 -1.57 -15.49 12.71
CA ASP A 2 -1.34 -14.21 13.33
C ASP A 2 -1.83 -14.24 14.79
N PRO A 3 -1.11 -13.64 15.76
CA PRO A 3 -1.51 -13.68 17.16
C PRO A 3 -2.88 -13.01 17.33
N ASN A 4 -3.79 -13.69 18.05
CA ASN A 4 -5.17 -13.21 18.29
C ASN A 4 -5.22 -11.90 19.12
N TYR A 5 -4.10 -11.56 19.76
CA TYR A 5 -3.90 -10.37 20.56
C TYR A 5 -2.88 -9.44 19.93
N VAL A 6 -3.06 -8.15 20.17
CA VAL A 6 -2.17 -7.07 19.74
C VAL A 6 -1.74 -6.26 20.95
N THR A 7 -0.49 -5.84 20.95
CA THR A 7 0.07 -4.93 21.97
C THR A 7 -0.64 -3.59 21.89
N ILE A 8 -0.92 -2.99 23.05
CA ILE A 8 -1.54 -1.68 23.16
C ILE A 8 -0.63 -0.74 23.95
N GLU A 9 -0.28 0.39 23.34
CA GLU A 9 0.29 1.53 24.04
C GLU A 9 -0.86 2.32 24.71
N LYS A 10 -0.94 2.19 26.03
CA LYS A 10 -2.11 2.63 26.80
C LYS A 10 -2.28 4.15 26.76
N ASP A 11 -1.20 4.90 26.88
CA ASP A 11 -1.28 6.36 26.99
C ASP A 11 -1.70 6.97 25.65
N PHE A 12 -1.15 6.46 24.55
CA PHE A 12 -1.53 6.79 23.18
C PHE A 12 -2.98 6.44 22.88
N PHE A 13 -3.44 5.24 23.30
CA PHE A 13 -4.83 4.84 23.14
C PHE A 13 -5.77 5.82 23.86
N MET A 14 -5.44 6.19 25.10
CA MET A 14 -6.24 7.12 25.89
C MET A 14 -6.23 8.54 25.31
N GLN A 15 -5.10 8.99 24.76
CA GLN A 15 -5.01 10.24 24.01
C GLN A 15 -5.92 10.21 22.78
N THR A 16 -5.87 9.14 22.00
CA THR A 16 -6.71 8.93 20.81
C THR A 16 -8.21 9.01 21.16
N LEU A 17 -8.64 8.39 22.27
CA LEU A 17 -10.02 8.51 22.75
C LEU A 17 -10.42 9.96 23.04
N LYS A 18 -9.53 10.73 23.68
CA LYS A 18 -9.77 12.12 24.04
C LYS A 18 -9.94 12.99 22.79
N GLU A 19 -9.07 12.80 21.79
CA GLU A 19 -9.15 13.52 20.52
C GLU A 19 -10.45 13.22 19.76
N LYS A 20 -10.91 11.97 19.77
CA LYS A 20 -12.23 11.56 19.23
C LYS A 20 -13.41 11.88 20.16
N LYS A 21 -13.20 12.68 21.22
CA LYS A 21 -14.23 13.08 22.20
C LYS A 21 -14.98 11.89 22.83
N SER A 22 -14.32 10.74 22.91
CA SER A 22 -14.84 9.50 23.46
C SER A 22 -14.26 9.19 24.85
N SER A 23 -14.67 8.07 25.44
CA SER A 23 -14.11 7.56 26.69
C SER A 23 -14.42 6.07 26.84
N ILE A 24 -13.65 5.34 27.66
CA ILE A 24 -13.91 3.91 27.93
C ILE A 24 -15.37 3.69 28.40
N ARG A 25 -15.92 4.61 29.19
CA ARG A 25 -17.32 4.56 29.64
C ARG A 25 -18.34 4.78 28.52
N LYS A 26 -18.02 5.60 27.51
CA LYS A 26 -18.88 5.74 26.31
C LYS A 26 -18.81 4.46 25.48
N LEU A 27 -17.59 3.95 25.26
CA LEU A 27 -17.36 2.73 24.49
C LEU A 27 -18.06 1.52 25.11
N GLY A 28 -17.90 1.30 26.41
CA GLY A 28 -18.51 0.16 27.11
C GLY A 28 -20.03 0.21 27.28
N ARG A 29 -20.69 1.30 26.85
CA ARG A 29 -22.15 1.42 26.74
C ARG A 29 -22.64 1.33 25.31
N ASN A 30 -21.73 1.23 24.34
CA ASN A 30 -22.08 1.13 22.93
C ASN A 30 -22.28 -0.34 22.55
N GLU A 31 -23.48 -0.68 22.09
CA GLU A 31 -23.86 -2.04 21.69
C GLU A 31 -23.07 -2.54 20.47
N LYS A 32 -22.48 -1.64 19.67
CA LYS A 32 -21.62 -2.00 18.53
C LYS A 32 -20.23 -2.47 18.95
N ILE A 33 -19.82 -2.18 20.18
CA ILE A 33 -18.51 -2.56 20.69
C ILE A 33 -18.62 -3.92 21.35
N ILE A 34 -17.70 -4.80 20.97
CA ILE A 34 -17.63 -6.13 21.56
C ILE A 34 -17.17 -5.94 23.00
N ASN A 35 -17.78 -6.64 23.95
CA ASN A 35 -17.45 -6.61 25.37
C ASN A 35 -17.73 -5.29 26.13
N SER A 36 -17.61 -5.37 27.46
CA SER A 36 -17.96 -4.29 28.38
C SER A 36 -16.80 -3.33 28.68
N GLU A 37 -17.13 -2.19 29.29
CA GLU A 37 -16.16 -1.24 29.87
C GLU A 37 -15.10 -1.95 30.73
N ARG A 38 -15.53 -2.93 31.53
CA ARG A 38 -14.65 -3.71 32.42
C ARG A 38 -13.59 -4.46 31.62
N THR A 39 -13.95 -5.05 30.49
CA THR A 39 -13.01 -5.78 29.63
C THR A 39 -12.04 -4.82 28.95
N ILE A 40 -12.52 -3.70 28.41
CA ILE A 40 -11.67 -2.68 27.78
C ILE A 40 -10.58 -2.20 28.76
N ARG A 41 -10.97 -1.87 30.01
CA ARG A 41 -10.01 -1.45 31.05
C ARG A 41 -8.96 -2.52 31.38
N ARG A 42 -9.38 -3.79 31.44
CA ARG A 42 -8.48 -4.91 31.71
C ARG A 42 -7.45 -5.07 30.60
N SER A 43 -7.88 -5.06 29.34
CA SER A 43 -6.99 -5.12 28.18
C SER A 43 -5.98 -3.97 28.17
N LEU A 44 -6.44 -2.73 28.38
CA LEU A 44 -5.54 -1.57 28.46
C LEU A 44 -4.52 -1.68 29.59
N ASN A 45 -4.91 -2.19 30.75
CA ASN A 45 -3.99 -2.38 31.87
C ASN A 45 -3.01 -3.56 31.66
N ALA A 46 -3.40 -4.57 30.88
CA ALA A 46 -2.54 -5.68 30.50
C ALA A 46 -1.53 -5.29 29.41
N GLY A 47 -1.77 -4.20 28.68
CA GLY A 47 -0.96 -3.80 27.53
C GLY A 47 -1.25 -4.63 26.27
N GLU A 48 -2.36 -5.38 26.26
CA GLU A 48 -2.76 -6.21 25.12
C GLU A 48 -4.29 -6.27 24.98
N MET A 49 -4.77 -6.36 23.74
CA MET A 49 -6.19 -6.40 23.42
C MET A 49 -6.44 -7.42 22.31
N SER A 50 -7.57 -8.12 22.33
CA SER A 50 -7.94 -8.98 21.22
C SER A 50 -8.20 -8.15 19.96
N ARG A 51 -7.83 -8.68 18.79
CA ARG A 51 -8.02 -7.99 17.51
C ARG A 51 -9.48 -7.58 17.28
N ASP A 52 -10.42 -8.45 17.59
CA ASP A 52 -11.86 -8.17 17.43
C ASP A 52 -12.33 -6.99 18.30
N LEU A 53 -11.86 -6.95 19.55
CA LEU A 53 -12.20 -5.85 20.46
C LEU A 53 -11.61 -4.54 19.93
N LEU A 54 -10.33 -4.53 19.58
CA LEU A 54 -9.67 -3.36 19.01
C LEU A 54 -10.37 -2.89 17.75
N ASN A 55 -10.69 -3.79 16.83
CA ASN A 55 -11.36 -3.47 15.56
C ASN A 55 -12.76 -2.88 15.78
N SER A 56 -13.55 -3.43 16.73
CA SER A 56 -14.87 -2.88 17.04
C SER A 56 -14.80 -1.44 17.58
N ILE A 57 -13.79 -1.14 18.41
CA ILE A 57 -13.54 0.20 18.94
C ILE A 57 -13.03 1.13 17.83
N ALA A 58 -12.07 0.67 17.05
CA ALA A 58 -11.46 1.40 15.94
C ALA A 58 -12.52 1.84 14.91
N LYS A 59 -13.44 0.93 14.56
CA LYS A 59 -14.56 1.20 13.66
C LYS A 59 -15.49 2.27 14.20
N GLU A 60 -15.86 2.17 15.48
CA GLU A 60 -16.75 3.15 16.11
C GLU A 60 -16.12 4.54 16.22
N LEU A 61 -14.80 4.61 16.39
CA LEU A 61 -14.07 5.88 16.48
C LEU A 61 -13.68 6.47 15.10
N ASP A 62 -13.90 5.71 14.02
CA ASP A 62 -13.35 5.97 12.70
C ASP A 62 -11.83 6.22 12.78
N VAL A 63 -11.10 5.22 13.27
CA VAL A 63 -9.63 5.24 13.39
C VAL A 63 -9.07 3.91 12.92
N TYR A 64 -7.94 3.93 12.23
CA TYR A 64 -7.21 2.73 11.83
C TYR A 64 -6.73 1.93 13.06
N PRO A 65 -6.95 0.59 13.13
CA PRO A 65 -6.59 -0.21 14.31
C PRO A 65 -5.10 -0.12 14.72
N ALA A 66 -4.16 -0.12 13.77
CA ALA A 66 -2.73 -0.01 14.08
C ALA A 66 -2.33 1.39 14.58
N PHE A 67 -3.10 2.43 14.20
CA PHE A 67 -2.96 3.73 14.84
C PHE A 67 -3.48 3.67 16.27
N LEU A 68 -4.71 3.18 16.47
CA LEU A 68 -5.36 3.15 17.79
C LEU A 68 -4.57 2.32 18.82
N SER A 69 -3.94 1.22 18.41
CA SER A 69 -3.08 0.39 19.28
C SER A 69 -1.80 1.09 19.71
N GLY A 70 -1.39 2.16 19.01
CA GLY A 70 -0.09 2.79 19.17
C GLY A 70 1.04 2.09 18.41
N GLU A 71 0.76 1.07 17.60
CA GLU A 71 1.76 0.35 16.80
C GLU A 71 2.54 1.31 15.88
N ILE A 72 1.83 2.19 15.16
CA ILE A 72 2.46 3.19 14.30
C ILE A 72 3.36 4.13 15.11
N TYR A 73 2.87 4.61 16.26
CA TYR A 73 3.65 5.46 17.16
C TYR A 73 4.94 4.77 17.64
N LEU A 74 4.84 3.53 18.12
CA LEU A 74 5.98 2.75 18.59
C LEU A 74 6.98 2.49 17.46
N SER A 75 6.49 2.20 16.25
CA SER A 75 7.35 2.02 15.07
C SER A 75 8.16 3.28 14.76
N ILE A 76 7.55 4.47 14.86
CA ILE A 76 8.24 5.74 14.66
C ILE A 76 9.27 5.99 15.77
N CYS A 77 8.91 5.75 17.03
CA CYS A 77 9.79 5.92 18.18
C CYS A 77 11.04 5.03 18.11
N SER A 78 10.94 3.86 17.47
CA SER A 78 12.07 2.93 17.28
C SER A 78 13.11 3.38 16.24
N LYS A 79 12.81 4.41 15.42
CA LYS A 79 13.73 4.91 14.39
C LYS A 79 14.98 5.55 15.01
N LYS A 80 16.15 5.15 14.51
CA LYS A 80 17.46 5.66 14.96
C LYS A 80 17.76 7.10 14.52
N ASP A 81 17.28 7.48 13.35
CA ASP A 81 17.48 8.83 12.82
C ASP A 81 16.53 9.82 13.50
N ASP A 82 17.11 10.75 14.27
CA ASP A 82 16.37 11.72 15.07
C ASP A 82 15.56 12.71 14.22
N LEU A 83 16.07 13.11 13.05
CA LEU A 83 15.38 14.06 12.16
C LEU A 83 14.16 13.39 11.52
N LEU A 84 14.34 12.18 11.00
CA LEU A 84 13.25 11.39 10.43
C LEU A 84 12.21 11.02 11.48
N ARG A 85 12.64 10.71 12.71
CA ARG A 85 11.74 10.44 13.83
C ARG A 85 10.90 11.66 14.18
N HIS A 86 11.51 12.85 14.30
CA HIS A 86 10.77 14.09 14.60
C HIS A 86 9.77 14.45 13.48
N ALA A 87 10.17 14.35 12.22
CA ALA A 87 9.30 14.61 11.08
C ALA A 87 8.11 13.63 11.02
N ALA A 88 8.34 12.35 11.32
CA ALA A 88 7.28 11.35 11.36
C ALA A 88 6.31 11.55 12.54
N LEU A 89 6.81 11.94 13.72
CA LEU A 89 5.95 12.23 14.87
C LEU A 89 5.08 13.49 14.63
N SER A 90 5.62 14.53 13.98
CA SER A 90 4.87 15.76 13.71
C SER A 90 3.75 15.57 12.67
N SER A 91 3.86 14.54 11.83
CA SER A 91 2.84 14.14 10.85
C SER A 91 1.85 13.09 11.37
N LEU A 92 2.05 12.57 12.60
CA LEU A 92 1.19 11.58 13.23
C LEU A 92 -0.11 12.22 13.74
N LYS A 93 -1.03 12.52 12.82
CA LYS A 93 -2.34 13.10 13.11
C LYS A 93 -3.44 12.08 12.91
N ILE A 94 -4.36 11.98 13.87
CA ILE A 94 -5.44 10.98 13.87
C ILE A 94 -6.30 10.99 12.58
N ASN A 95 -6.56 12.16 12.00
CA ASN A 95 -7.37 12.28 10.77
C ASN A 95 -6.69 11.67 9.53
N ASN A 96 -5.38 11.44 9.58
CA ASN A 96 -4.66 10.78 8.49
C ASN A 96 -4.82 9.25 8.54
N TYR A 97 -5.44 8.72 9.60
CA TYR A 97 -5.59 7.29 9.85
C TYR A 97 -7.06 6.92 10.14
N PRO A 98 -7.99 7.14 9.20
CA PRO A 98 -9.39 6.74 9.36
C PRO A 98 -9.53 5.21 9.35
N TYR A 99 -10.67 4.70 9.81
CA TYR A 99 -10.92 3.25 9.81
C TYR A 99 -10.94 2.68 8.38
N PHE A 100 -11.26 3.50 7.38
CA PHE A 100 -11.18 3.16 5.96
C PHE A 100 -9.85 2.51 5.55
N MET A 101 -8.72 2.89 6.16
CA MET A 101 -7.43 2.24 5.86
C MET A 101 -7.46 0.73 6.14
N LYS A 102 -8.16 0.30 7.20
CA LYS A 102 -8.32 -1.12 7.52
C LYS A 102 -9.15 -1.85 6.47
N GLU A 103 -10.21 -1.20 6.01
CA GLU A 103 -11.08 -1.74 4.95
C GLU A 103 -10.33 -1.80 3.62
N ASN A 104 -9.46 -0.82 3.35
CA ASN A 104 -8.61 -0.77 2.17
C ASN A 104 -7.48 -1.82 2.20
N ASP A 105 -6.85 -2.06 3.35
CA ASP A 105 -5.83 -3.12 3.50
C ASP A 105 -6.41 -4.52 3.22
N GLU A 106 -7.69 -4.72 3.53
CA GLU A 106 -8.40 -5.98 3.28
C GLU A 106 -9.04 -6.03 1.89
N TYR A 107 -9.09 -4.91 1.17
CA TYR A 107 -9.67 -4.82 -0.14
C TYR A 107 -8.79 -5.52 -1.17
N GLN A 108 -9.39 -6.43 -1.94
CA GLN A 108 -8.72 -7.08 -3.06
C GLN A 108 -9.50 -6.78 -4.33
N ILE A 109 -8.79 -6.30 -5.36
CA ILE A 109 -9.39 -5.98 -6.65
C ILE A 109 -10.18 -7.15 -7.24
N ASN A 110 -9.72 -8.39 -7.03
CA ASN A 110 -10.42 -9.59 -7.48
C ASN A 110 -11.80 -9.78 -6.82
N TYR A 111 -11.99 -9.36 -5.56
CA TYR A 111 -13.30 -9.40 -4.92
C TYR A 111 -14.25 -8.37 -5.52
N PHE A 112 -13.77 -7.16 -5.80
CA PHE A 112 -14.56 -6.15 -6.50
C PHE A 112 -14.97 -6.61 -7.89
N LEU A 113 -14.02 -7.08 -8.70
CA LEU A 113 -14.29 -7.60 -10.04
C LEU A 113 -15.28 -8.76 -9.99
N LYS A 114 -15.09 -9.71 -9.07
CA LYS A 114 -16.02 -10.81 -8.85
C LYS A 114 -17.44 -10.29 -8.57
N ASN A 115 -17.60 -9.33 -7.66
CA ASN A 115 -18.91 -8.79 -7.31
C ASN A 115 -19.57 -8.07 -8.49
N VAL A 116 -18.81 -7.27 -9.26
CA VAL A 116 -19.33 -6.60 -10.46
C VAL A 116 -19.77 -7.62 -11.51
N LEU A 117 -18.93 -8.61 -11.81
CA LEU A 117 -19.24 -9.64 -12.80
C LEU A 117 -20.44 -10.51 -12.38
N MET A 118 -20.54 -10.84 -11.08
CA MET A 118 -21.65 -11.61 -10.53
C MET A 118 -23.02 -10.92 -10.70
N LEU A 119 -23.08 -9.58 -10.73
CA LEU A 119 -24.33 -8.87 -11.00
C LEU A 119 -24.91 -9.16 -12.39
N TYR A 120 -24.09 -9.67 -13.30
CA TYR A 120 -24.46 -9.97 -14.68
C TYR A 120 -24.33 -11.47 -15.01
N ASP A 121 -24.32 -12.32 -13.99
CA ASP A 121 -24.14 -13.78 -14.12
C ASP A 121 -22.83 -14.19 -14.82
N ILE A 122 -21.78 -13.36 -14.70
CA ILE A 122 -20.44 -13.62 -15.24
C ILE A 122 -19.52 -14.10 -14.11
N SER A 123 -18.75 -15.16 -14.37
CA SER A 123 -17.79 -15.70 -13.41
C SER A 123 -16.43 -14.99 -13.52
N LEU A 124 -15.74 -14.81 -12.38
CA LEU A 124 -14.38 -14.27 -12.37
C LEU A 124 -13.41 -15.10 -13.23
N ALA A 125 -13.63 -16.42 -13.28
CA ALA A 125 -12.82 -17.32 -14.11
C ALA A 125 -12.79 -16.88 -15.59
N GLN A 126 -13.89 -16.35 -16.15
CA GLN A 126 -13.88 -15.88 -17.53
C GLN A 126 -12.90 -14.72 -17.75
N TYR A 127 -12.86 -13.77 -16.81
CA TYR A 127 -11.86 -12.69 -16.81
C TYR A 127 -10.44 -13.23 -16.63
N GLU A 128 -10.22 -14.20 -15.74
CA GLU A 128 -8.90 -14.79 -15.50
C GLU A 128 -8.31 -15.46 -16.74
N HIS A 129 -9.15 -15.99 -17.64
CA HIS A 129 -8.75 -16.60 -18.91
C HIS A 129 -8.50 -15.58 -20.04
N PHE A 130 -8.78 -14.28 -19.84
CA PHE A 130 -8.46 -13.28 -20.85
C PHE A 130 -6.95 -13.18 -21.09
N PRO A 131 -6.52 -12.93 -22.35
CA PRO A 131 -5.16 -12.49 -22.61
C PRO A 131 -4.91 -11.16 -21.88
N PHE A 132 -3.64 -10.86 -21.58
CA PHE A 132 -3.26 -9.74 -20.74
C PHE A 132 -3.82 -8.41 -21.25
N GLU A 133 -3.71 -8.17 -22.56
CA GLU A 133 -4.16 -6.95 -23.22
C GLU A 133 -5.66 -6.74 -23.03
N ARG A 134 -6.45 -7.82 -23.10
CA ARG A 134 -7.90 -7.77 -22.88
C ARG A 134 -8.26 -7.56 -21.41
N LYS A 135 -7.42 -8.00 -20.46
CA LYS A 135 -7.59 -7.67 -19.04
C LYS A 135 -7.38 -6.18 -18.80
N ILE A 136 -6.32 -5.61 -19.37
CA ILE A 136 -6.03 -4.17 -19.26
C ILE A 136 -7.13 -3.34 -19.90
N GLU A 137 -7.57 -3.69 -21.11
CA GLU A 137 -8.69 -3.03 -21.79
C GLU A 137 -9.95 -3.04 -20.92
N PHE A 138 -10.28 -4.19 -20.32
CA PHE A 138 -11.43 -4.33 -19.43
C PHE A 138 -11.30 -3.44 -18.18
N LEU A 139 -10.16 -3.47 -17.50
CA LEU A 139 -9.92 -2.66 -16.30
C LEU A 139 -10.00 -1.16 -16.59
N ARG A 140 -9.35 -0.68 -17.67
CA ARG A 140 -9.42 0.73 -18.09
C ARG A 140 -10.83 1.16 -18.45
N THR A 141 -11.56 0.32 -19.18
CA THR A 141 -12.94 0.61 -19.57
C THR A 141 -13.85 0.71 -18.35
N LEU A 142 -13.67 -0.19 -17.38
CA LEU A 142 -14.43 -0.19 -16.13
C LEU A 142 -14.11 1.05 -15.29
N ASP A 143 -12.83 1.39 -15.12
CA ASP A 143 -12.40 2.58 -14.37
C ASP A 143 -12.92 3.87 -15.01
N THR A 144 -12.77 4.00 -16.34
CA THR A 144 -13.29 5.14 -17.14
C THR A 144 -14.81 5.30 -17.01
N ALA A 145 -15.54 4.20 -16.87
CA ALA A 145 -16.99 4.23 -16.70
C ALA A 145 -17.41 4.61 -15.27
N ILE A 146 -16.67 4.14 -14.25
CA ILE A 146 -17.00 4.34 -12.84
C ILE A 146 -16.62 5.74 -12.35
N VAL A 147 -15.43 6.23 -12.73
CA VAL A 147 -14.88 7.50 -12.23
C VAL A 147 -15.86 8.68 -12.38
N PRO A 148 -16.49 8.92 -13.55
CA PRO A 148 -17.44 10.02 -13.70
C PRO A 148 -18.69 9.88 -12.82
N VAL A 149 -19.13 8.64 -12.55
CA VAL A 149 -20.26 8.38 -11.67
C VAL A 149 -19.89 8.75 -10.23
N ILE A 150 -18.71 8.35 -9.77
CA ILE A 150 -18.23 8.68 -8.43
C ILE A 150 -18.04 10.20 -8.28
N ASP A 151 -17.38 10.85 -9.25
CA ASP A 151 -17.15 12.30 -9.25
C ASP A 151 -18.45 13.11 -9.21
N HIS A 152 -19.52 12.61 -9.84
CA HIS A 152 -20.82 13.27 -9.84
C HIS A 152 -21.52 13.25 -8.47
N PHE A 153 -21.42 12.15 -7.73
CA PHE A 153 -22.19 11.95 -6.50
C PHE A 153 -21.42 12.27 -5.22
N PHE A 154 -20.09 12.27 -5.24
CA PHE A 154 -19.26 12.43 -4.05
C PHE A 154 -18.36 13.66 -4.16
N ILE A 155 -18.34 14.48 -3.11
CA ILE A 155 -17.55 15.73 -3.06
C ILE A 155 -16.34 15.63 -2.12
N GLN A 156 -16.24 14.54 -1.36
CA GLN A 156 -15.26 14.35 -0.29
C GLN A 156 -14.84 12.87 -0.23
N ASP A 157 -13.56 12.61 -0.02
CA ASP A 157 -13.04 11.25 0.13
C ASP A 157 -13.22 10.71 1.57
N ALA A 158 -12.88 9.44 1.79
CA ALA A 158 -12.99 8.80 3.11
C ALA A 158 -12.02 9.38 4.17
N TYR A 159 -11.06 10.21 3.78
CA TYR A 159 -10.14 10.93 4.68
C TYR A 159 -10.63 12.33 5.01
N GLY A 160 -11.75 12.76 4.41
CA GLY A 160 -12.31 14.08 4.60
C GLY A 160 -11.73 15.16 3.67
N ASN A 161 -10.97 14.81 2.64
CA ASN A 161 -10.45 15.77 1.68
C ASN A 161 -11.50 16.11 0.63
N ALA A 162 -11.67 17.40 0.35
CA ALA A 162 -12.55 17.87 -0.71
C ALA A 162 -11.97 17.54 -2.10
N GLY A 163 -12.84 17.26 -3.07
CA GLY A 163 -12.47 17.10 -4.48
C GLY A 163 -11.80 15.77 -4.83
N LEU A 164 -11.97 14.73 -4.00
CA LEU A 164 -11.55 13.36 -4.28
C LEU A 164 -10.11 13.24 -4.86
N PRO A 165 -9.07 13.72 -4.15
CA PRO A 165 -7.71 13.85 -4.70
C PRO A 165 -7.12 12.54 -5.23
N ASN A 166 -7.62 11.41 -4.73
CA ASN A 166 -7.16 10.07 -5.08
C ASN A 166 -8.02 9.35 -6.13
N LEU A 167 -9.01 10.03 -6.72
CA LEU A 167 -9.98 9.41 -7.63
C LEU A 167 -9.32 8.72 -8.85
N GLN A 168 -8.20 9.25 -9.31
CA GLN A 168 -7.44 8.77 -10.48
C GLN A 168 -6.35 7.75 -10.13
N LEU A 169 -6.16 7.39 -8.85
CA LEU A 169 -5.08 6.48 -8.45
C LEU A 169 -5.20 5.10 -9.09
N ASN A 170 -6.44 4.61 -9.29
CA ASN A 170 -6.65 3.31 -9.94
C ASN A 170 -6.16 3.30 -11.38
N SER A 171 -6.43 4.37 -12.16
CA SER A 171 -5.89 4.51 -13.52
C SER A 171 -4.37 4.43 -13.52
N ILE A 172 -3.69 5.13 -12.60
CA ILE A 172 -2.22 5.09 -12.46
C ILE A 172 -1.73 3.66 -12.14
N HIS A 173 -2.41 2.96 -11.23
CA HIS A 173 -2.04 1.57 -10.90
C HIS A 173 -2.25 0.61 -12.07
N ILE A 174 -3.29 0.81 -12.89
CA ILE A 174 -3.51 0.01 -14.10
C ILE A 174 -2.38 0.25 -15.11
N ASP A 175 -1.98 1.50 -15.31
CA ASP A 175 -0.87 1.85 -16.20
C ASP A 175 0.45 1.26 -15.71
N GLN A 176 0.76 1.37 -14.42
CA GLN A 176 1.94 0.76 -13.81
C GLN A 176 1.96 -0.76 -13.95
N TYR A 177 0.79 -1.41 -13.78
CA TYR A 177 0.68 -2.86 -13.94
C TYR A 177 0.91 -3.30 -15.40
N GLU A 178 0.45 -2.51 -16.38
CA GLU A 178 0.74 -2.71 -17.80
C GLU A 178 2.23 -2.53 -18.09
N GLU A 179 2.83 -1.44 -17.61
CA GLU A 179 4.25 -1.15 -17.77
C GLU A 179 5.12 -2.26 -17.17
N GLU A 180 4.82 -2.71 -15.95
CA GLU A 180 5.53 -3.79 -15.28
C GLU A 180 5.45 -5.11 -16.08
N HIS A 181 4.28 -5.42 -16.64
CA HIS A 181 4.11 -6.61 -17.47
C HIS A 181 5.03 -6.60 -18.69
N TYR A 182 5.02 -5.52 -19.46
CA TYR A 182 5.86 -5.42 -20.65
C TYR A 182 7.34 -5.29 -20.32
N MET A 183 7.68 -4.60 -19.23
CA MET A 183 9.05 -4.56 -18.70
C MET A 183 9.54 -5.98 -18.37
N ASN A 184 8.71 -6.80 -17.72
CA ASN A 184 9.07 -8.18 -17.40
C ASN A 184 9.26 -9.06 -18.65
N ILE A 185 8.41 -8.89 -19.68
CA ILE A 185 8.60 -9.55 -20.98
C ILE A 185 9.93 -9.14 -21.60
N TRP A 186 10.22 -7.84 -21.62
CA TRP A 186 11.46 -7.30 -22.18
C TRP A 186 12.69 -7.80 -21.40
N LEU A 187 12.66 -7.78 -20.08
CA LEU A 187 13.74 -8.30 -19.22
C LEU A 187 13.96 -9.79 -19.42
N GLN A 188 12.90 -10.56 -19.66
CA GLN A 188 13.01 -11.98 -19.96
C GLN A 188 13.71 -12.22 -21.30
N GLN A 189 13.34 -11.47 -22.34
CA GLN A 189 14.03 -11.51 -23.64
C GLN A 189 15.50 -11.11 -23.47
N ARG A 190 15.77 -10.06 -22.69
CA ARG A 190 17.13 -9.59 -22.43
C ARG A 190 17.97 -10.63 -21.68
N LYS A 191 17.37 -11.33 -20.72
CA LYS A 191 17.99 -12.46 -20.03
C LYS A 191 18.38 -13.57 -21.00
N GLU A 192 17.52 -13.91 -21.96
CA GLU A 192 17.80 -14.93 -22.98
C GLU A 192 18.95 -14.51 -23.91
N GLU A 193 19.02 -13.23 -24.27
CA GLU A 193 20.14 -12.66 -25.04
C GLU A 193 21.46 -12.77 -24.27
N PHE A 194 21.47 -12.40 -22.99
CA PHE A 194 22.64 -12.51 -22.12
C PHE A 194 23.06 -13.97 -21.87
N ILE A 195 22.13 -14.91 -21.77
CA ILE A 195 22.46 -16.34 -21.69
C ILE A 195 23.16 -16.81 -22.97
N SER A 196 22.67 -16.35 -24.13
CA SER A 196 23.20 -16.72 -25.45
C SER A 196 24.54 -16.03 -25.75
N HIS A 197 24.71 -14.79 -25.30
CA HIS A 197 25.92 -13.98 -25.47
C HIS A 197 26.31 -13.34 -24.12
N PRO A 198 26.96 -14.11 -23.23
CA PRO A 198 27.27 -13.60 -21.90
C PRO A 198 28.21 -12.41 -21.93
N PRO A 199 27.93 -11.34 -21.14
CA PRO A 199 28.87 -10.25 -20.95
C PRO A 199 30.16 -10.77 -20.28
N ARG A 200 31.29 -10.08 -20.52
CA ARG A 200 32.67 -10.57 -20.26
C ARG A 200 32.94 -11.15 -18.87
N TRP A 201 32.17 -10.75 -17.86
CA TRP A 201 32.39 -11.10 -16.45
C TRP A 201 31.37 -12.11 -15.90
N TRP A 202 30.44 -12.58 -16.73
CA TRP A 202 29.35 -13.47 -16.35
C TRP A 202 29.31 -14.71 -17.22
N THR A 203 28.99 -15.87 -16.65
CA THR A 203 28.71 -17.07 -17.43
C THR A 203 27.20 -17.22 -17.65
N SER A 204 26.79 -17.92 -18.71
CA SER A 204 25.37 -18.23 -18.96
C SER A 204 24.69 -18.88 -17.74
N LYS A 205 25.41 -19.74 -16.99
CA LYS A 205 24.90 -20.42 -15.78
C LYS A 205 24.68 -19.47 -14.60
N ASP A 206 25.43 -18.37 -14.53
CA ASP A 206 25.24 -17.37 -13.50
C ASP A 206 24.00 -16.53 -13.82
N ILE A 207 23.84 -16.15 -15.10
CA ILE A 207 22.73 -15.34 -15.61
C ILE A 207 21.41 -16.11 -15.51
N GLU A 208 21.39 -17.42 -15.78
CA GLU A 208 20.20 -18.27 -15.61
C GLU A 208 19.58 -18.14 -14.20
N LYS A 209 20.41 -17.97 -13.17
CA LYS A 209 19.98 -17.86 -11.77
C LYS A 209 19.54 -16.46 -11.36
N MET A 210 19.82 -15.44 -12.18
CA MET A 210 19.45 -14.07 -11.87
C MET A 210 17.94 -13.87 -11.93
N SER A 211 17.42 -13.12 -10.97
CA SER A 211 16.10 -12.51 -11.01
C SER A 211 16.00 -11.44 -12.09
N LEU A 212 14.77 -11.08 -12.51
CA LEU A 212 14.58 -10.01 -13.50
C LEU A 212 15.12 -8.66 -13.01
N SER A 213 15.07 -8.37 -11.71
CA SER A 213 15.67 -7.17 -11.11
C SER A 213 17.20 -7.16 -11.23
N GLU A 214 17.85 -8.31 -11.09
CA GLU A 214 19.31 -8.42 -11.28
C GLU A 214 19.67 -8.28 -12.76
N ILE A 215 18.85 -8.79 -13.67
CA ILE A 215 19.01 -8.57 -15.12
C ILE A 215 18.87 -7.09 -15.48
N GLN A 216 17.89 -6.40 -14.90
CA GLN A 216 17.71 -4.96 -15.09
C GLN A 216 18.93 -4.16 -14.62
N ALA A 217 19.45 -4.49 -13.43
CA ALA A 217 20.65 -3.86 -12.90
C ALA A 217 21.88 -4.09 -13.79
N LEU A 218 22.07 -5.33 -14.26
CA LEU A 218 23.15 -5.68 -15.17
C LEU A 218 23.04 -4.94 -16.51
N ASP A 219 21.85 -4.84 -17.08
CA ASP A 219 21.66 -4.12 -18.34
C ASP A 219 21.95 -2.62 -18.18
N MET A 220 21.51 -1.99 -17.09
CA MET A 220 21.86 -0.61 -16.77
C MET A 220 23.38 -0.42 -16.61
N GLU A 221 24.07 -1.32 -15.91
CA GLU A 221 25.53 -1.27 -15.74
C GLU A 221 26.24 -1.28 -17.10
N LEU A 222 25.85 -2.21 -17.99
CA LEU A 222 26.42 -2.33 -19.33
C LEU A 222 26.15 -1.08 -20.19
N GLN A 223 24.95 -0.51 -20.11
CA GLN A 223 24.62 0.74 -20.83
C GLN A 223 25.42 1.94 -20.31
N THR A 224 25.68 2.02 -19.00
CA THR A 224 26.50 3.10 -18.41
C THR A 224 27.99 2.94 -18.71
N GLY A 225 28.48 1.71 -18.90
CA GLY A 225 29.87 1.42 -19.27
C GLY A 225 30.24 1.84 -20.69
N ASP A 226 29.26 2.09 -21.57
CA ASP A 226 29.45 2.56 -22.95
C ASP A 226 29.52 4.09 -23.08
N PHE A 227 29.35 4.85 -21.99
CA PHE A 227 29.74 6.27 -21.98
C PHE A 227 31.26 6.36 -21.94
N VAL A 228 31.88 6.40 -23.13
CA VAL A 228 33.22 6.98 -23.28
C VAL A 228 33.14 8.41 -22.73
N HIS A 229 33.78 8.65 -21.59
CA HIS A 229 34.17 10.01 -21.21
C HIS A 229 35.07 10.53 -22.33
N ASP A 230 34.48 11.25 -23.28
CA ASP A 230 35.25 12.07 -24.20
C ASP A 230 35.75 13.23 -23.33
N ASP A 231 36.95 13.07 -22.76
CA ASP A 231 37.67 14.08 -21.97
C ASP A 231 38.08 15.28 -22.84
N TYR A 232 37.35 15.58 -23.91
CA TYR A 232 37.49 16.81 -24.66
C TYR A 232 36.76 17.93 -23.91
N ASP A 233 37.49 18.58 -23.00
CA ASP A 233 37.12 19.89 -22.46
C ASP A 233 37.56 20.98 -23.47
N PRO A 234 36.64 21.58 -24.24
CA PRO A 234 36.98 22.62 -25.23
C PRO A 234 37.45 23.93 -24.57
N PHE A 235 37.49 24.02 -23.24
CA PHE A 235 37.93 25.18 -22.48
C PHE A 235 39.23 24.97 -21.71
N ALA A 236 39.85 23.79 -21.80
CA ALA A 236 41.13 23.51 -21.13
C ALA A 236 42.27 24.46 -21.56
N ASP A 237 42.22 25.03 -22.77
CA ASP A 237 43.23 25.97 -23.28
C ASP A 237 43.01 27.45 -22.87
N LYS A 238 42.05 27.74 -21.98
CA LYS A 238 41.70 29.13 -21.61
C LYS A 238 41.87 29.53 -20.13
N TYR A 239 42.55 28.73 -19.32
CA TYR A 239 42.96 29.13 -17.97
C TYR A 239 44.44 28.86 -17.71
#